data_AF-N1QU80-F1
#
_entry.id   AF-N1QU80-F1
#
_cell.length_a   1.000
_cell.length_b   1.000
_cell.length_c   1.000
_cell.angle_alpha   90.00
_cell.angle_beta   90.00
_cell.angle_gamma   90.00
#
_symmetry.space_group_name_H-M   'P 1'
#
loop_
_entity.id
_entity.type
_entity.pdbx_description
1 polymer ?
#
loop_
_entity_poly.entity_id
_entity_poly.type
_entity_poly.pdbx_seq_one_letter_code
_entity_poly.pdbx_strand_id
1 'polypeptide(L)'
;MELVVYAPITGEQRRLAVPSKFKMDFLNAAVLCADDELGHVHGSCHWSPFKVVLVSMYRKDNRPVACVYSSEAGVWGNLISTDARCGLVDANPGILVGNVLYWSSKSVCDGEGFWSLVEDPCFKSLVHL
;
A
#
# COMPACT_ATOMS: atom_id res chain seq x y z
N MET A 1 -14.55 -8.71 -4.97
CA MET A 1 -13.40 -9.23 -4.21
C MET A 1 -13.31 -8.47 -2.90
N GLU A 2 -12.84 -9.13 -1.85
CA GLU A 2 -12.73 -8.54 -0.52
C GLU A 2 -11.30 -8.73 0.02
N LEU A 3 -10.76 -7.70 0.66
CA LEU A 3 -9.59 -7.81 1.52
C LEU A 3 -10.06 -8.10 2.94
N VAL A 4 -9.41 -9.03 3.62
CA VAL A 4 -9.70 -9.33 5.03
C VAL A 4 -8.53 -8.85 5.86
N VAL A 5 -8.80 -7.88 6.74
CA VAL A 5 -7.86 -7.46 7.78
C VAL A 5 -8.14 -8.32 9.01
N TYR A 6 -7.09 -8.87 9.60
CA TYR A 6 -7.17 -9.74 10.78
C TYR A 6 -6.47 -9.06 11.96
N ALA A 7 -7.14 -8.98 13.11
CA ALA A 7 -6.52 -8.56 14.36
C ALA A 7 -5.80 -9.76 15.00
N PRO A 8 -4.47 -9.78 15.07
CA PRO A 8 -3.72 -11.00 15.44
C PRO A 8 -3.95 -11.45 16.88
N ILE A 9 -4.28 -10.52 17.79
CA ILE A 9 -4.46 -10.80 19.21
C ILE A 9 -5.90 -11.22 19.52
N THR A 10 -6.88 -10.49 19.01
CA THR A 10 -8.32 -10.72 19.32
C THR A 10 -8.97 -11.72 18.38
N GLY A 11 -8.37 -11.96 17.22
CA GLY A 11 -8.90 -12.80 16.15
C GLY A 11 -10.06 -12.19 15.38
N GLU A 12 -10.41 -10.94 15.66
CA GLU A 12 -11.45 -10.22 14.96
C GLU A 12 -11.06 -9.99 13.49
N GLN A 13 -12.07 -9.93 12.62
CA GLN A 13 -11.88 -9.72 11.18
C GLN A 13 -12.67 -8.53 10.66
N ARG A 14 -12.07 -7.77 9.73
CA ARG A 14 -12.77 -6.75 8.96
C ARG A 14 -12.63 -7.02 7.47
N ARG A 15 -13.76 -7.08 6.78
CA ARG A 15 -13.81 -7.28 5.33
C ARG A 15 -13.99 -5.95 4.61
N LEU A 16 -13.16 -5.72 3.60
CA LEU A 16 -13.11 -4.49 2.82
C LEU A 16 -13.41 -4.81 1.37
N ALA A 17 -14.52 -4.30 0.85
CA ALA A 17 -14.84 -4.43 -0.57
C ALA A 17 -13.80 -3.67 -1.39
N VAL A 18 -13.06 -4.36 -2.27
CA VAL A 18 -12.03 -3.73 -3.08
C VAL A 18 -12.69 -2.93 -4.22
N PRO A 19 -12.29 -1.68 -4.48
CA PRO A 19 -12.87 -0.90 -5.56
C PRO A 19 -12.70 -1.61 -6.91
N SER A 20 -13.77 -1.70 -7.70
CA SER A 20 -13.78 -2.37 -9.01
C SER A 20 -12.79 -1.80 -10.03
N LYS A 21 -12.31 -0.58 -9.79
CA LYS A 21 -11.30 0.10 -10.61
C LYS A 21 -9.91 -0.56 -10.52
N PHE A 22 -9.65 -1.38 -9.51
CA PHE A 22 -8.41 -2.12 -9.40
C PHE A 22 -8.42 -3.37 -10.29
N LYS A 23 -7.50 -3.43 -11.26
CA LYS A 23 -7.27 -4.59 -12.13
C LYS A 23 -6.04 -5.35 -11.61
N MET A 24 -6.24 -6.63 -11.32
CA MET A 24 -5.42 -7.38 -10.36
C MET A 24 -4.50 -8.39 -11.04
N ASP A 25 -3.46 -7.91 -11.71
CA ASP A 25 -2.38 -8.83 -12.08
C ASP A 25 -1.44 -9.05 -10.89
N PHE A 26 -1.21 -8.00 -10.10
CA PHE A 26 -0.38 -8.02 -8.89
C PHE A 26 -0.96 -7.12 -7.80
N LEU A 27 -0.85 -7.57 -6.54
CA LEU A 27 -1.41 -6.89 -5.37
C LEU A 27 -0.46 -6.94 -4.19
N ASN A 28 -0.22 -5.78 -3.59
CA ASN A 28 0.41 -5.63 -2.29
C ASN A 28 -0.47 -4.76 -1.40
N ALA A 29 -0.51 -5.05 -0.10
CA ALA A 29 -1.27 -4.27 0.86
C ALA A 29 -0.49 -4.10 2.16
N ALA A 30 -0.74 -3.00 2.86
CA ALA A 30 -0.24 -2.76 4.20
C ALA A 30 -1.34 -2.18 5.08
N VAL A 31 -1.36 -2.56 6.35
CA VAL A 31 -2.27 -2.03 7.36
C VAL A 31 -1.46 -1.12 8.29
N LEU A 32 -1.99 0.06 8.53
CA LEU A 32 -1.33 1.11 9.29
C LEU A 32 -2.23 1.55 10.43
N CYS A 33 -1.66 1.81 11.60
CA CYS A 33 -2.36 2.53 12.64
C CYS A 33 -2.64 3.96 12.13
N ALA A 34 -3.84 4.46 12.33
CA ALA A 34 -4.23 5.84 11.99
C ALA A 34 -4.16 6.77 13.20
N ASP A 35 -3.62 6.29 14.33
CA ASP A 35 -3.41 7.09 15.52
C ASP A 35 -2.13 7.90 15.38
N ASP A 36 -2.28 9.23 15.37
CA ASP A 36 -1.21 10.20 15.17
C ASP A 36 -0.49 10.52 16.50
N GLU A 37 -0.98 10.02 17.64
CA GLU A 37 -0.43 10.31 18.95
C GLU A 37 0.53 9.22 19.45
N LEU A 38 1.82 9.57 19.46
CA LEU A 38 2.90 8.85 20.15
C LEU A 38 2.59 8.72 21.67
N GLY A 39 1.77 7.75 22.07
CA GLY A 39 1.61 7.47 23.50
C GLY A 39 0.35 6.73 23.94
N HIS A 40 -0.66 6.53 23.10
CA HIS A 40 -1.87 5.87 23.56
C HIS A 40 -1.76 4.33 23.53
N VAL A 41 -1.40 3.76 24.69
CA VAL A 41 -1.68 2.35 24.99
C VAL A 41 -3.20 2.23 25.12
N HIS A 42 -3.87 1.90 24.02
CA HIS A 42 -5.27 1.50 24.06
C HIS A 42 -5.38 0.15 24.76
N GLY A 43 -5.45 0.20 26.09
CA GLY A 43 -6.01 -0.87 26.88
C GLY A 43 -7.44 -1.12 26.42
N SER A 44 -7.68 -2.26 25.77
CA SER A 44 -9.00 -2.80 25.48
C SER A 44 -9.88 -2.08 24.42
N CYS A 45 -9.33 -1.31 23.48
CA CYS A 45 -10.13 -0.83 22.34
C CYS A 45 -10.06 -1.82 21.18
N HIS A 46 -11.20 -2.40 20.82
CA HIS A 46 -11.32 -3.58 19.97
C HIS A 46 -10.75 -3.40 18.54
N TRP A 47 -10.70 -2.18 17.98
CA TRP A 47 -9.89 -1.84 16.81
C TRP A 47 -9.54 -0.35 16.90
N SER A 48 -8.27 0.01 17.11
CA SER A 48 -7.86 1.40 16.89
C SER A 48 -8.13 1.77 15.42
N PRO A 49 -8.46 3.03 15.12
CA PRO A 49 -8.55 3.50 13.74
C PRO A 49 -7.28 3.10 12.97
N PHE A 50 -7.50 2.54 11.79
CA PHE A 50 -6.46 2.07 10.89
C PHE A 50 -6.72 2.52 9.46
N LYS A 51 -5.65 2.60 8.69
CA LYS A 51 -5.65 2.77 7.24
C LYS A 51 -5.20 1.49 6.57
N VAL A 52 -5.73 1.19 5.38
CA VAL A 52 -5.18 0.12 4.52
C VAL A 52 -4.73 0.73 3.21
N VAL A 53 -3.45 0.58 2.92
CA VAL A 53 -2.88 0.98 1.63
C VAL A 53 -2.91 -0.24 0.73
N LEU A 54 -3.58 -0.12 -0.40
CA LEU A 54 -3.60 -1.13 -1.45
C LEU A 54 -2.82 -0.60 -2.65
N VAL A 55 -1.87 -1.39 -3.15
CA VAL A 55 -1.10 -1.10 -4.34
C VAL A 55 -1.30 -2.23 -5.33
N SER A 56 -1.58 -1.87 -6.57
CA SER A 56 -1.70 -2.79 -7.67
C SER A 56 -0.94 -2.29 -8.87
N MET A 57 -0.63 -3.21 -9.77
CA MET A 57 0.08 -2.91 -11.00
C MET A 57 -0.50 -3.78 -12.10
N TYR A 58 -0.79 -3.14 -13.24
CA TYR A 58 -1.35 -3.82 -14.39
C TYR A 58 -0.22 -4.23 -15.34
N ARG A 59 -0.16 -5.50 -15.75
CA ARG A 59 0.97 -6.04 -16.55
C ARG A 59 1.13 -5.39 -17.91
N LYS A 60 0.10 -4.74 -18.45
CA LYS A 60 0.15 -4.13 -19.78
C LYS A 60 0.78 -2.75 -19.79
N ASP A 61 0.62 -1.97 -18.73
CA ASP A 61 1.15 -0.61 -18.63
C ASP A 61 2.30 -0.49 -17.63
N ASN A 62 2.50 -1.50 -16.78
CA ASN A 62 3.47 -1.53 -15.68
C ASN A 62 3.39 -0.28 -14.79
N ARG A 63 2.20 0.35 -14.71
CA ARG A 63 1.98 1.53 -13.89
C ARG A 63 1.39 1.13 -12.55
N PRO A 64 2.03 1.49 -11.43
CA PRO A 64 1.46 1.23 -10.13
C PRO A 64 0.32 2.22 -9.86
N VAL A 65 -0.77 1.67 -9.32
CA VAL A 65 -1.94 2.40 -8.84
C VAL A 65 -2.16 2.03 -7.39
N ALA A 66 -2.39 3.03 -6.55
CA ALA A 66 -2.63 2.89 -5.14
C ALA A 66 -3.97 3.50 -4.72
N CYS A 67 -4.51 3.03 -3.61
CA CYS A 67 -5.58 3.69 -2.90
C CYS A 67 -5.46 3.42 -1.40
N VAL A 68 -6.07 4.29 -0.61
CA VAL A 68 -6.04 4.19 0.86
C VAL A 68 -7.47 4.05 1.37
N TYR A 69 -7.73 3.01 2.14
CA TYR A 69 -8.96 2.85 2.91
C TYR A 69 -8.79 3.52 4.27
N SER A 70 -9.80 4.26 4.71
CA SER A 70 -9.92 4.73 6.10
C SER A 70 -10.99 3.92 6.82
N SER A 71 -10.61 3.29 7.93
CA SER A 71 -11.55 2.55 8.78
C SER A 71 -12.55 3.44 9.52
N GLU A 72 -12.21 4.72 9.72
CA GLU A 72 -13.08 5.70 10.38
C GLU A 72 -14.20 6.14 9.45
N ALA A 73 -13.85 6.51 8.22
CA ALA A 73 -14.81 6.91 7.20
C ALA A 73 -15.49 5.72 6.51
N GLY A 74 -14.92 4.52 6.65
CA GLY A 74 -15.44 3.29 6.03
C GLY A 74 -15.34 3.26 4.51
N VAL A 75 -14.49 4.11 3.91
CA VAL A 75 -14.40 4.30 2.46
C VAL A 75 -12.97 4.23 1.96
N TRP A 76 -12.84 3.85 0.68
CA TRP A 76 -11.61 4.03 -0.08
C TRP A 76 -11.53 5.46 -0.59
N GLY A 77 -10.34 6.05 -0.46
CA GLY A 77 -10.01 7.32 -1.07
C GLY A 77 -9.84 7.22 -2.59
N ASN A 78 -9.38 8.33 -3.17
CA ASN A 78 -9.12 8.41 -4.60
C ASN A 78 -7.97 7.49 -5.02
N LEU A 79 -7.97 7.13 -6.32
CA LEU A 79 -6.83 6.45 -6.91
C LEU A 79 -5.65 7.41 -7.01
N ILE A 80 -4.50 6.92 -6.60
CA ILE A 80 -3.20 7.57 -6.71
C ILE A 80 -2.42 6.78 -7.76
N SER A 81 -1.88 7.45 -8.76
CA SER A 81 -1.09 6.79 -9.82
C SER A 81 0.12 7.62 -10.15
N THR A 82 1.16 6.97 -10.69
CA THR A 82 2.35 7.62 -11.22
C THR A 82 2.57 7.19 -12.67
N ASP A 83 3.21 8.06 -13.46
CA ASP A 83 3.59 7.75 -14.84
C ASP A 83 4.83 6.85 -14.94
N ALA A 84 5.57 6.71 -13.83
CA ALA A 84 6.72 5.82 -13.75
C ALA A 84 6.29 4.36 -13.92
N ARG A 85 7.01 3.61 -14.77
CA ARG A 85 6.76 2.19 -15.00
C ARG A 85 7.71 1.36 -14.17
N CYS A 86 7.17 0.44 -13.39
CA CYS A 86 7.95 -0.45 -12.52
C CYS A 86 7.31 -1.83 -12.49
N GLY A 87 8.02 -2.83 -11.99
CA GLY A 87 7.53 -4.19 -11.74
C GLY A 87 7.50 -4.46 -10.23
N LEU A 88 6.33 -4.63 -9.62
CA LEU A 88 6.26 -5.05 -8.22
C LEU A 88 6.86 -6.45 -8.05
N VAL A 89 7.65 -6.62 -7.00
CA VAL A 89 8.10 -7.96 -6.58
C VAL A 89 6.97 -8.59 -5.77
N ASP A 90 6.61 -9.82 -6.14
CA ASP A 90 5.57 -10.59 -5.46
C ASP A 90 5.90 -10.80 -3.98
N ALA A 91 4.86 -10.73 -3.14
CA ALA A 91 4.90 -11.04 -1.71
C ALA A 91 5.95 -10.24 -0.92
N ASN A 92 6.20 -8.99 -1.30
CA ASN A 92 7.17 -8.15 -0.62
C ASN A 92 6.50 -7.26 0.45
N PRO A 93 6.90 -7.35 1.73
CA PRO A 93 6.40 -6.45 2.75
C PRO A 93 6.82 -5.00 2.47
N GLY A 94 5.88 -4.06 2.65
CA GLY A 94 6.18 -2.64 2.55
C GLY A 94 6.91 -2.13 3.78
N ILE A 95 7.72 -1.08 3.63
CA ILE A 95 8.43 -0.40 4.72
C ILE A 95 7.87 1.01 4.85
N LEU A 96 7.37 1.38 6.04
CA LEU A 96 6.94 2.74 6.33
C LEU A 96 8.12 3.53 6.91
N VAL A 97 8.44 4.68 6.30
CA VAL A 97 9.41 5.66 6.83
C VAL A 97 8.73 7.02 6.89
N GLY A 98 8.48 7.51 8.12
CA GLY A 98 7.61 8.67 8.33
C GLY A 98 6.21 8.39 7.79
N ASN A 99 5.72 9.26 6.91
CA ASN A 99 4.40 9.12 6.26
C ASN A 99 4.49 8.56 4.84
N VAL A 100 5.60 7.89 4.51
CA VAL A 100 5.83 7.35 3.17
C VAL A 100 6.02 5.84 3.26
N LEU A 101 5.24 5.12 2.48
CA LEU A 101 5.30 3.66 2.39
C LEU A 101 6.07 3.23 1.14
N TYR A 102 7.08 2.38 1.31
CA TYR A 102 7.97 1.91 0.27
C TYR A 102 7.72 0.43 -0.02
N TRP A 103 7.77 0.04 -1.30
CA TRP A 103 7.81 -1.36 -1.71
C TRP A 103 8.95 -1.57 -2.69
N SER A 104 9.67 -2.67 -2.54
CA SER A 104 10.66 -3.08 -3.52
C SER A 104 9.98 -3.38 -4.84
N SER A 105 10.47 -2.71 -5.88
CA SER A 105 10.08 -2.95 -7.26
C SER A 105 11.34 -3.15 -8.09
N LYS A 106 11.17 -3.74 -9.27
CA LYS A 106 12.18 -3.82 -10.30
C LYS A 106 11.87 -2.74 -11.32
N SER A 107 12.84 -1.89 -11.62
CA SER A 107 12.71 -0.99 -12.78
C SER A 107 12.58 -1.82 -14.05
N VAL A 108 11.63 -1.42 -14.89
CA VAL A 108 11.51 -1.97 -16.24
C VAL A 108 12.33 -1.03 -17.12
N CYS A 109 13.65 -1.27 -17.17
CA CYS A 109 14.54 -0.44 -17.97
C CYS A 109 14.29 -0.68 -19.46
N ASP A 110 13.84 0.35 -20.17
CA ASP A 110 13.98 0.42 -21.63
C ASP A 110 15.44 0.80 -21.96
N GLY A 111 16.37 -0.15 -21.80
CA GLY A 111 17.75 -0.03 -22.26
C GLY A 111 18.69 0.87 -21.44
N GLU A 112 19.84 0.29 -21.06
CA GLU A 112 21.14 0.92 -20.76
C GLU A 112 21.27 1.92 -19.59
N GLY A 113 21.91 1.47 -18.50
CA GLY A 113 22.96 2.24 -17.84
C GLY A 113 22.68 2.87 -16.47
N PHE A 114 23.59 2.54 -15.54
CA PHE A 114 23.95 3.23 -14.29
C PHE A 114 23.11 3.01 -13.02
N TRP A 115 23.72 2.23 -12.12
CA TRP A 115 23.35 2.02 -10.74
C TRP A 115 23.59 3.29 -9.91
N SER A 116 22.51 3.94 -9.48
CA SER A 116 22.51 4.77 -8.29
C SER A 116 21.30 4.37 -7.44
N LEU A 117 21.57 3.62 -6.37
CA LEU A 117 20.60 3.13 -5.38
C LEU A 117 19.81 4.24 -4.65
N VAL A 118 20.01 5.51 -5.03
CA VAL A 118 19.45 6.70 -4.37
C VAL A 118 18.48 7.46 -5.29
N GLU A 119 18.50 7.21 -6.60
CA GLU A 119 17.68 7.96 -7.58
C GLU A 119 16.97 7.06 -8.61
N ASP A 120 16.71 5.79 -8.28
CA ASP A 120 15.86 4.97 -9.12
C ASP A 120 14.39 5.41 -8.92
N PRO A 121 13.69 5.96 -9.94
CA PRO A 121 12.29 6.37 -9.81
C PRO A 121 11.37 5.20 -9.42
N CYS A 122 11.84 3.96 -9.62
CA CYS A 122 11.14 2.76 -9.18
C CYS A 122 11.27 2.44 -7.69
N PHE A 123 12.12 3.14 -6.95
CA PHE A 123 12.20 2.99 -5.50
C PHE A 123 11.17 3.81 -4.73
N LYS A 124 10.33 4.60 -5.41
CA LYS A 124 9.36 5.48 -4.77
C LYS A 124 7.95 5.12 -5.24
N SER A 125 7.41 4.01 -4.76
CA SER A 125 5.96 3.81 -4.75
C SER A 125 5.37 4.70 -3.66
N LEU A 126 5.48 6.02 -3.86
CA LEU A 126 5.19 7.06 -2.89
C LEU A 126 3.68 7.13 -2.64
N VAL A 127 3.21 6.47 -1.59
CA VAL A 127 1.92 6.81 -0.98
C VAL A 127 2.22 7.69 0.22
N HIS A 128 2.02 9.00 0.07
CA HIS A 128 1.96 9.91 1.22
C HIS A 128 0.65 9.65 1.98
N LEU A 129 0.76 9.41 3.28
CA LEU A 129 -0.33 8.98 4.17
C LEU A 129 -0.79 10.04 5.16
#